data_AF-A0A7R9MTU2-F1
#
_entry.id   AF-A0A7R9MTU2-F1
#
_cell.length_a   1.000
_cell.length_b   1.000
_cell.length_c   1.000
_cell.angle_alpha   90.00
_cell.angle_beta   90.00
_cell.angle_gamma   90.00
#
_symmetry.space_group_name_H-M   'P 1'
#
loop_
_entity.id
_entity.type
_entity.pdbx_description
1 polymer ?
#
loop_
_entity_poly.entity_id
_entity_poly.type
_entity_poly.pdbx_seq_one_letter_code
_entity_poly.pdbx_strand_id
1 'polypeptide(L)'
;MLNKDLQKVVEFIVEYRKPPELKPLIDKSVHFLITPESLQNVKDRSKIPKFRISGQLESTVCKITEPFTGELCVEQCDAVIRSIELQLVRVETCGCAEGYARDATEIQNIQIGEGNVCRGV
;
A
#
# COMPACT_ATOMS: atom_id res chain seq x y z
N MET A 1 -25.07 -47.03 16.14
CA MET A 1 -25.10 -45.58 15.94
C MET A 1 -23.99 -45.23 14.97
N LEU A 2 -24.30 -44.77 13.77
CA LEU A 2 -23.31 -44.49 12.73
C LEU A 2 -22.80 -43.05 12.92
N ASN A 3 -21.77 -42.89 13.76
CA ASN A 3 -21.18 -41.61 14.10
C ASN A 3 -19.97 -41.33 13.19
N LYS A 4 -20.22 -40.96 11.93
CA LYS A 4 -19.17 -40.50 11.01
C LYS A 4 -19.51 -39.14 10.46
N ASP A 5 -18.59 -38.20 10.65
CA ASP A 5 -18.70 -36.83 10.13
C ASP A 5 -18.78 -36.83 8.60
N LEU A 6 -19.73 -36.05 8.08
CA LEU A 6 -19.91 -35.86 6.64
C LEU A 6 -18.97 -34.76 6.17
N GLN A 7 -17.97 -35.11 5.35
CA GLN A 7 -17.08 -34.15 4.72
C GLN A 7 -17.43 -34.01 3.23
N LYS A 8 -17.53 -32.78 2.74
CA LYS A 8 -17.66 -32.46 1.32
C LYS A 8 -16.51 -31.55 0.90
N VAL A 9 -15.74 -31.99 -0.08
CA VAL A 9 -14.66 -31.20 -0.71
C VAL A 9 -15.13 -30.80 -2.10
N VAL A 10 -14.91 -29.53 -2.46
CA VAL A 10 -15.17 -29.00 -3.80
C VAL A 10 -13.89 -28.34 -4.28
N GLU A 11 -13.40 -28.79 -5.43
CA GLU A 11 -12.28 -28.19 -6.14
C GLU A 11 -12.81 -27.53 -7.41
N PHE A 12 -12.23 -26.40 -7.78
CA PHE A 12 -12.49 -25.77 -9.06
C PHE A 12 -11.20 -25.20 -9.64
N ILE A 13 -11.11 -25.25 -10.97
CA ILE A 13 -10.00 -24.73 -11.73
C ILE A 13 -10.47 -23.43 -12.38
N VAL A 14 -9.76 -22.33 -12.10
CA VAL A 14 -10.04 -21.03 -12.71
C VAL A 14 -9.04 -20.83 -13.84
N GLU A 15 -9.50 -20.94 -15.09
CA GLU A 15 -8.73 -20.50 -16.26
C GLU A 15 -8.92 -18.99 -16.43
N TYR A 16 -7.91 -18.21 -16.05
CA TYR A 16 -7.90 -16.77 -16.29
C TYR A 16 -7.33 -16.47 -17.68
N ARG A 17 -8.21 -16.12 -18.62
CA ARG A 17 -7.80 -15.61 -19.94
C ARG A 17 -7.52 -14.12 -19.81
N LYS A 18 -6.35 -13.67 -20.30
CA LYS A 18 -6.00 -12.25 -20.32
C LYS A 18 -7.14 -11.49 -21.03
N PRO A 19 -7.83 -10.56 -20.35
CA PRO A 19 -8.87 -9.78 -20.99
C PRO A 19 -8.28 -9.01 -22.19
N PRO A 20 -9.04 -8.79 -23.27
CA PRO A 20 -8.64 -7.82 -24.29
C PRO A 20 -8.34 -6.50 -23.57
N GLU A 21 -7.25 -5.83 -23.97
CA GLU A 21 -6.76 -4.61 -23.32
C GLU A 21 -7.93 -3.62 -23.16
N LEU A 22 -8.43 -3.51 -21.92
CA LEU A 22 -9.35 -2.45 -21.54
C LEU A 22 -8.63 -1.14 -21.89
N LYS A 23 -9.34 -0.20 -22.52
CA LYS A 23 -8.80 1.13 -22.85
C LYS A 23 -7.92 1.59 -21.70
N PRO A 24 -6.64 1.96 -21.95
CA PRO A 24 -5.71 2.24 -20.87
C PRO A 24 -6.37 3.29 -19.97
N LEU A 25 -6.74 2.85 -18.77
CA LEU A 25 -7.01 3.78 -17.68
C LEU A 25 -5.76 4.64 -17.61
N ILE A 26 -5.94 5.96 -17.58
CA ILE A 26 -4.84 6.91 -17.73
C ILE A 26 -3.79 6.58 -16.68
N ASP A 27 -2.73 5.90 -17.14
CA ASP A 27 -1.68 5.39 -16.30
C ASP A 27 -0.76 6.56 -15.99
N LYS A 28 -0.97 7.13 -14.81
CA LYS A 28 -0.16 8.25 -14.34
C LYS A 28 0.76 7.72 -13.27
N SER A 29 2.04 7.76 -13.60
CA SER A 29 3.09 7.82 -12.62
C SER A 29 2.83 8.97 -11.66
N VAL A 30 3.07 8.72 -10.37
CA VAL A 30 2.84 9.66 -9.28
C VAL A 30 4.12 9.87 -8.51
N HIS A 31 4.62 11.10 -8.59
CA HIS A 31 5.66 11.56 -7.68
C HIS A 31 5.07 11.89 -6.32
N PHE A 32 5.79 11.52 -5.27
CA PHE A 32 5.43 11.88 -3.91
C PHE A 32 6.62 12.52 -3.19
N LEU A 33 6.29 13.30 -2.17
CA LEU A 33 7.24 13.96 -1.30
C LEU A 33 6.69 13.90 0.12
N ILE A 34 7.46 13.28 1.01
CA ILE A 34 7.15 13.14 2.42
C ILE A 34 8.11 14.04 3.21
N THR A 35 7.52 15.02 3.88
CA THR A 35 8.19 15.93 4.82
C THR A 35 7.41 15.98 6.14
N PRO A 36 8.00 16.53 7.23
CA PRO A 36 7.28 16.74 8.49
C PRO A 36 5.92 17.46 8.32
N GLU A 37 5.82 18.37 7.35
CA GLU A 37 4.60 19.13 7.05
C GLU A 37 3.53 18.25 6.41
N SER A 38 3.92 17.30 5.54
CA SER A 38 3.01 16.39 4.84
C SER A 38 2.32 15.36 5.74
N LEU A 39 2.83 15.13 6.96
CA LEU A 39 2.29 14.14 7.89
C LEU A 39 0.89 14.52 8.38
N GLN A 40 0.00 13.53 8.40
CA GLN A 40 -1.37 13.64 8.90
C GLN A 40 -1.48 13.04 10.31
N ASN A 41 -2.51 13.43 11.07
CA ASN A 41 -2.80 12.90 12.42
C ASN A 41 -1.67 13.02 13.45
N VAL A 42 -0.79 14.01 13.27
CA VAL A 42 0.28 14.32 14.23
C VAL A 42 -0.26 15.17 15.37
N LYS A 43 -0.09 14.69 16.62
CA LYS A 43 -0.45 15.45 17.84
C LYS A 43 0.53 16.60 18.16
N ASP A 44 1.82 16.35 17.99
CA ASP A 44 2.88 17.30 18.32
C ASP A 44 3.97 17.26 17.24
N ARG A 45 3.96 18.27 16.36
CA ARG A 45 4.92 18.40 15.25
C ARG A 45 6.32 18.80 15.72
N SER A 46 6.47 19.35 16.93
CA SER A 46 7.78 19.82 17.42
C SER A 46 8.76 18.68 17.69
N LYS A 47 8.26 17.47 17.93
CA LYS A 47 9.05 16.26 18.18
C LYS A 47 9.45 15.52 16.91
N ILE A 48 8.98 15.96 15.76
CA ILE A 48 9.24 15.29 14.49
C ILE A 48 10.62 15.73 13.99
N PRO A 49 11.55 14.80 13.72
CA PRO A 49 12.83 15.14 13.15
C PRO A 49 12.66 15.75 11.76
N LYS A 50 13.63 16.55 11.30
CA LYS A 50 13.60 17.00 9.91
C LYS A 50 13.97 15.84 9.00
N PHE A 51 13.15 15.64 7.99
CA PHE A 51 13.41 14.64 6.95
C PHE A 51 12.79 15.09 5.63
N ARG A 52 13.27 14.49 4.55
CA ARG A 52 12.78 14.70 3.20
C ARG A 52 12.95 13.40 2.45
N ILE A 53 11.85 12.78 2.07
CA ILE A 53 11.80 11.52 1.35
C ILE A 53 11.00 11.75 0.09
N SER A 54 11.58 11.47 -1.06
CA SER A 54 10.91 11.58 -2.35
C SER A 54 10.79 10.21 -2.99
N GLY A 55 9.99 10.12 -4.04
CA GLY A 55 9.89 8.91 -4.81
C GLY A 55 8.85 9.01 -5.89
N GLN A 56 8.67 7.91 -6.59
CA GLN A 56 7.75 7.79 -7.70
C GLN A 56 7.09 6.41 -7.66
N LEU A 57 5.77 6.38 -7.76
CA LEU A 57 5.02 5.18 -8.07
C LEU A 57 4.79 5.16 -9.57
N GLU A 58 5.06 4.05 -10.21
CA GLU A 58 5.02 3.98 -11.68
C GLU A 58 3.58 4.06 -12.21
N SER A 59 2.61 3.58 -11.43
CA SER A 59 1.21 3.56 -11.80
C SER A 59 0.29 3.81 -10.62
N THR A 60 -0.83 4.50 -10.89
CA THR A 60 -2.00 4.57 -9.99
C THR A 60 -3.06 3.51 -10.30
N VAL A 61 -2.85 2.72 -11.36
CA VAL A 61 -3.75 1.67 -11.82
C VAL A 61 -2.98 0.35 -11.87
N CYS A 62 -2.88 -0.30 -10.72
CA CYS A 62 -2.06 -1.49 -10.56
C CYS A 62 -2.85 -2.76 -10.90
N LYS A 63 -2.32 -3.62 -11.79
CA LYS A 63 -2.89 -4.96 -12.01
C LYS A 63 -2.49 -5.88 -10.88
N ILE A 64 -3.45 -6.61 -10.31
CA ILE A 64 -3.19 -7.55 -9.21
C ILE A 64 -2.21 -8.68 -9.58
N THR A 65 -2.08 -8.98 -10.87
CA THR A 65 -1.20 -10.02 -11.41
C THR A 65 0.20 -9.51 -11.78
N GLU A 66 0.44 -8.21 -11.68
CA GLU A 66 1.72 -7.57 -12.00
C GLU A 66 2.35 -6.99 -10.73
N PRO A 67 3.69 -6.93 -10.63
CA PRO A 67 4.35 -6.34 -9.47
C PRO A 67 4.02 -4.85 -9.34
N PHE A 68 3.93 -4.38 -8.10
CA PHE A 68 3.86 -2.96 -7.80
C PHE A 68 5.27 -2.35 -7.86
N THR A 69 5.49 -1.43 -8.79
CA THR A 69 6.81 -0.83 -9.06
C THR A 69 6.85 0.65 -8.73
N GLY A 70 8.04 1.09 -8.31
CA GLY A 70 8.32 2.46 -7.95
C GLY A 70 9.70 2.58 -7.31
N GLU A 71 10.05 3.81 -6.97
CA GLU A 71 11.29 4.18 -6.32
C GLU A 71 11.02 5.09 -5.12
N LEU A 72 11.95 5.06 -4.16
CA LEU A 72 11.96 5.91 -3.00
C LEU A 72 13.41 6.31 -2.71
N CYS A 73 13.64 7.60 -2.49
CA CYS A 73 14.91 8.16 -2.11
C CYS A 73 14.76 8.90 -0.77
N VAL A 74 15.59 8.56 0.20
CA VAL A 74 15.75 9.36 1.42
C VAL A 74 16.73 10.48 1.12
N GLU A 75 16.25 11.69 0.83
CA GLU A 75 17.12 12.82 0.52
C GLU A 75 17.80 13.37 1.78
N GLN A 76 17.04 13.52 2.86
CA GLN A 76 17.53 14.01 4.15
C GLN A 76 16.78 13.33 5.31
N CYS A 77 17.48 13.03 6.41
CA CYS A 77 16.85 12.63 7.66
C CYS A 77 17.82 12.88 8.84
N ASP A 78 17.40 13.71 9.79
CA ASP A 78 18.16 14.07 11.00
C ASP A 78 18.09 12.97 12.07
N ALA A 79 17.20 11.99 11.91
CA ALA A 79 17.06 10.84 12.80
C ALA A 79 17.59 9.55 12.17
N VAL A 80 17.87 8.57 13.03
CA VAL A 80 18.19 7.20 12.63
C VAL A 80 16.91 6.54 12.12
N ILE A 81 16.95 6.04 10.89
CA ILE A 81 15.87 5.21 10.34
C ILE A 81 16.04 3.80 10.88
N ARG A 82 14.95 3.18 11.36
CA ARG A 82 14.94 1.79 11.83
C ARG A 82 14.50 0.82 10.74
N SER A 83 13.42 1.16 10.07
CA SER A 83 12.84 0.41 8.95
C SER A 83 12.15 1.38 8.00
N ILE A 84 12.00 0.96 6.75
CA ILE A 84 11.08 1.55 5.79
C ILE A 84 10.10 0.46 5.39
N GLU A 85 8.81 0.73 5.55
CA GLU A 85 7.73 -0.23 5.34
C GLU A 85 6.73 0.32 4.33
N LEU A 86 6.29 -0.55 3.43
CA LEU A 86 5.21 -0.31 2.49
C LEU A 86 3.96 -1.04 2.98
N GLN A 87 2.89 -0.29 3.25
CA GLN A 87 1.61 -0.83 3.69
C GLN A 87 0.57 -0.75 2.57
N LEU A 88 -0.04 -1.89 2.26
CA LEU A 88 -1.22 -1.96 1.40
C LEU A 88 -2.46 -1.96 2.29
N VAL A 89 -3.21 -0.86 2.25
CA VAL A 89 -4.44 -0.68 3.02
C VAL A 89 -5.64 -0.65 2.07
N ARG A 90 -6.60 -1.55 2.28
CA ARG A 90 -7.89 -1.52 1.59
C ARG A 90 -8.83 -0.63 2.37
N VAL A 91 -9.45 0.32 1.68
CA VAL A 91 -10.50 1.16 2.26
C VAL A 91 -11.83 0.79 1.64
N GLU A 92 -12.76 0.34 2.47
CA GLU A 92 -14.14 0.06 2.07
C GLU A 92 -15.04 1.19 2.56
N THR A 93 -15.93 1.68 1.69
CA THR A 93 -16.91 2.72 2.05
C THR A 93 -18.31 2.19 1.77
N CYS A 94 -19.12 2.07 2.82
CA CYS A 94 -20.52 1.65 2.74
C CYS A 94 -21.41 2.87 2.98
N GLY A 95 -22.26 3.22 2.01
CA GLY A 95 -23.18 4.34 2.11
C GLY A 95 -24.64 3.89 2.21
N CYS A 96 -25.42 4.60 3.01
CA CYS A 96 -26.89 4.54 3.01
C CYS A 96 -27.46 5.97 3.03
N ALA A 97 -28.79 6.12 3.02
CA ALA A 97 -29.45 7.43 3.05
C ALA A 97 -29.07 8.29 4.28
N GLU A 98 -28.58 7.66 5.35
CA GLU A 98 -28.24 8.30 6.63
C GLU A 98 -26.76 8.68 6.75
N GLY A 99 -25.91 8.25 5.82
CA GLY A 99 -24.49 8.60 5.81
C GLY A 99 -23.59 7.54 5.21
N TYR A 100 -22.28 7.70 5.45
CA TYR A 100 -21.24 6.80 4.96
C TYR A 100 -20.41 6.27 6.14
N ALA A 101 -20.21 4.97 6.18
CA ALA A 101 -19.22 4.31 7.02
C ALA A 101 -17.99 3.99 6.17
N ARG A 102 -16.80 4.22 6.72
CA ARG A 102 -15.52 3.91 6.09
C ARG A 102 -14.73 3.01 7.01
N ASP A 103 -14.29 1.87 6.49
CA ASP A 103 -13.43 0.94 7.20
C ASP A 103 -12.10 0.74 6.45
N ALA A 104 -11.01 0.63 7.20
CA ALA A 104 -9.67 0.45 6.66
C ALA A 104 -9.09 -0.87 7.15
N THR A 105 -8.82 -1.78 6.21
CA THR A 105 -8.20 -3.09 6.48
C THR A 105 -6.75 -3.06 6.00
N GLU A 106 -5.78 -3.33 6.86
CA GLU A 106 -4.41 -3.63 6.41
C GLU A 106 -4.41 -4.99 5.71
N ILE A 107 -3.93 -5.01 4.46
CA ILE A 107 -3.85 -6.23 3.65
C ILE A 107 -2.44 -6.81 3.70
N GLN A 108 -1.42 -5.95 3.60
CA GLN A 108 -0.01 -6.32 3.65
C GLN A 108 0.83 -5.20 4.27
N ASN A 109 1.89 -5.60 4.95
CA ASN A 109 2.99 -4.74 5.39
C ASN A 109 4.30 -5.41 4.93
N ILE A 110 5.09 -4.69 4.12
CA ILE A 110 6.33 -5.18 3.53
C ILE A 110 7.47 -4.25 3.95
N GLN A 111 8.51 -4.79 4.59
CA GLN A 111 9.73 -4.03 4.87
C GLN A 111 10.59 -3.96 3.61
N ILE A 112 10.86 -2.75 3.14
CA ILE A 112 11.67 -2.46 1.95
C ILE A 112 13.04 -1.87 2.27
N GLY A 113 13.29 -1.53 3.55
CA GLY A 113 14.58 -1.08 4.04
C GLY A 113 14.75 -1.38 5.52
N GLU A 114 15.97 -1.74 5.92
CA GLU A 114 16.33 -2.05 7.30
C GLU A 114 17.50 -1.19 7.77
N GLY A 115 17.42 -0.68 8.99
CA GLY A 115 18.45 0.14 9.61
C GLY A 115 18.54 1.54 9.01
N ASN A 116 19.62 2.24 9.36
CA ASN A 116 19.84 3.63 8.97
C ASN A 116 20.31 3.69 7.51
N VAL A 117 19.36 3.63 6.59
CA VAL A 117 19.62 3.61 5.15
C VAL A 117 20.43 4.83 4.69
N CYS A 118 21.16 4.65 3.60
CA CYS A 118 21.91 5.72 2.94
C CYS A 118 20.96 6.83 2.47
N ARG A 119 21.51 8.06 2.36
CA ARG A 119 20.77 9.23 1.92
C ARG A 119 21.23 9.62 0.52
N GLY A 120 20.30 10.01 -0.36
CA GLY A 120 20.59 10.48 -1.72
C GLY A 120 21.08 9.40 -2.69
N VAL A 121 20.65 8.15 -2.49
CA VAL A 121 20.95 6.99 -3.36
C VAL A 121 19.71 6.62 -4.16
#